data_AF-A0ABD1DMB7-F1
#
_entry.id   AF-A0ABD1DMB7-F1
#
_cell.length_a   1.000
_cell.length_b   1.000
_cell.length_c   1.000
_cell.angle_alpha   90.00
_cell.angle_beta   90.00
_cell.angle_gamma   90.00
#
_symmetry.space_group_name_H-M   'P 1'
#
loop_
_entity.id
_entity.type
_entity.pdbx_description
1 polymer ?
#
loop_
_entity_poly.entity_id
_entity_poly.type
_entity_poly.pdbx_seq_one_letter_code
_entity_poly.pdbx_strand_id
1 'polypeptide(L)'
;MFRNNLSNSRNASLLYFKNYLKKAKSMETTAAVSDIGQQLLELVLITTGHVCKVSYKQLAKVADFKLTEDTKPFRHCMLLPKDRKIGPAWLRLFSEVRVTVQLVKEAVTVTSVLPPLAQMQSKESSVEARAADFGRKKDR
;
A
#
# COMPACT_ATOMS: atom_id res chain seq x y z
N MET A 1 10.43 -28.10 -26.35
CA MET A 1 9.10 -28.09 -25.69
C MET A 1 9.26 -27.65 -24.23
N PHE A 2 9.13 -26.35 -23.90
CA PHE A 2 9.27 -25.85 -22.50
C PHE A 2 8.33 -24.67 -22.22
N ARG A 3 7.09 -24.75 -22.67
CA ARG A 3 6.04 -23.77 -22.32
C ARG A 3 4.80 -24.59 -22.02
N ASN A 4 4.46 -24.79 -20.74
CA ASN A 4 3.10 -25.11 -20.24
C ASN A 4 3.02 -25.44 -18.73
N ASN A 5 4.12 -25.51 -17.97
CA ASN A 5 4.06 -25.88 -16.54
C ASN A 5 3.89 -24.70 -15.54
N LEU A 6 4.04 -23.45 -15.96
CA LEU A 6 3.99 -22.28 -15.05
C LEU A 6 2.57 -21.79 -14.69
N SER A 7 1.54 -22.22 -15.43
CA SER A 7 0.14 -21.86 -15.13
C SER A 7 -0.44 -22.73 -14.01
N ASN A 8 -0.09 -24.01 -13.99
CA ASN A 8 -0.60 -24.97 -13.01
C ASN A 8 -0.11 -24.70 -11.58
N SER A 9 1.16 -24.28 -11.41
CA SER A 9 1.72 -23.97 -10.09
C SER A 9 1.10 -22.73 -9.43
N ARG A 10 0.80 -21.69 -10.22
CA ARG A 10 0.13 -20.47 -9.75
C ARG A 10 -1.28 -20.74 -9.24
N ASN A 11 -2.01 -21.65 -9.89
CA ASN A 11 -3.35 -22.04 -9.47
C ASN A 11 -3.35 -22.81 -8.15
N ALA A 12 -2.37 -23.71 -7.94
CA ALA A 12 -2.24 -24.45 -6.69
C ALA A 12 -1.96 -23.52 -5.50
N SER A 13 -0.99 -22.60 -5.62
CA SER A 13 -0.66 -21.63 -4.56
C SER A 13 -1.87 -20.77 -4.17
N LEU A 14 -2.62 -20.27 -5.16
CA LEU A 14 -3.80 -19.46 -4.92
C LEU A 14 -4.90 -20.23 -4.18
N LEU A 15 -5.12 -21.51 -4.51
CA LEU A 15 -6.10 -22.35 -3.82
C LEU A 15 -5.75 -22.55 -2.34
N TYR A 16 -4.47 -22.82 -2.03
CA TYR A 16 -4.01 -22.90 -0.64
C TYR A 16 -4.20 -21.58 0.09
N PHE A 17 -3.85 -20.45 -0.55
CA PHE A 17 -4.01 -19.14 0.06
C PHE A 17 -5.48 -18.79 0.33
N LYS A 18 -6.39 -19.11 -0.60
CA LYS A 18 -7.84 -18.96 -0.38
C LYS A 18 -8.34 -19.83 0.77
N ASN A 19 -7.91 -21.09 0.85
CA ASN A 19 -8.26 -21.99 1.94
C ASN A 19 -7.76 -21.48 3.30
N TYR A 20 -6.54 -20.94 3.33
CA TYR A 20 -6.00 -20.26 4.51
C TYR A 20 -6.88 -19.07 4.92
N LEU A 21 -7.18 -18.15 4.00
CA LEU A 21 -8.03 -16.98 4.28
C LEU A 21 -9.44 -17.38 4.73
N LYS A 22 -10.00 -18.47 4.19
CA LYS A 22 -11.30 -19.00 4.62
C LYS A 22 -11.30 -19.42 6.11
N LYS A 23 -10.20 -19.99 6.59
CA LYS A 23 -10.04 -20.40 8.01
C LYS A 23 -9.69 -19.22 8.91
N ALA A 24 -8.74 -18.37 8.48
CA ALA A 24 -8.26 -17.22 9.23
C ALA A 24 -9.27 -16.06 9.26
N LYS A 25 -10.28 -16.06 8.37
CA LYS A 25 -11.26 -15.00 8.09
C LYS A 25 -10.65 -13.72 7.49
N SER A 26 -9.54 -13.26 8.03
CA SER A 26 -8.75 -12.13 7.52
C SER A 26 -7.27 -12.31 7.85
N MET A 27 -6.43 -11.53 7.17
CA MET A 27 -5.00 -11.45 7.40
C MET A 27 -4.55 -10.01 7.27
N GLU A 28 -3.90 -9.49 8.30
CA GLU A 28 -3.16 -8.24 8.21
C GLU A 28 -1.72 -8.54 7.80
N THR A 29 -1.21 -7.84 6.80
CA THR A 29 0.15 -8.06 6.29
C THR A 29 0.71 -6.81 5.61
N THR A 30 1.97 -6.88 5.21
CA THR A 30 2.63 -5.83 4.41
C THR A 30 2.54 -6.19 2.93
N ALA A 31 2.27 -5.19 2.10
CA ALA A 31 2.31 -5.29 0.66
C ALA A 31 3.16 -4.18 0.06
N ALA A 32 3.77 -4.45 -1.10
CA ALA A 32 4.49 -3.46 -1.88
C ALA A 32 3.64 -3.05 -3.09
N VAL A 33 3.66 -1.77 -3.44
CA VAL A 33 2.99 -1.26 -4.65
C VAL A 33 3.76 -1.73 -5.89
N SER A 34 3.13 -2.51 -6.77
CA SER A 34 3.71 -2.92 -8.06
C SER A 34 3.26 -2.09 -9.24
N ASP A 35 2.07 -1.49 -9.18
CA ASP A 35 1.56 -0.58 -10.21
C ASP A 35 0.54 0.42 -9.63
N ILE A 36 0.48 1.61 -10.22
CA ILE A 36 -0.45 2.69 -9.85
C ILE A 36 -1.27 3.05 -11.10
N GLY A 37 -2.46 2.47 -11.22
CA GLY A 37 -3.42 2.75 -12.29
C GLY A 37 -4.30 3.97 -12.01
N GLN A 38 -5.15 4.34 -12.96
CA GLN A 38 -6.09 5.46 -12.78
C GLN A 38 -7.23 5.14 -11.81
N GLN A 39 -7.61 3.86 -11.71
CA GLN A 39 -8.76 3.41 -10.93
C GLN A 39 -8.41 2.34 -9.91
N LEU A 40 -7.19 1.80 -9.96
CA LEU A 40 -6.75 0.69 -9.15
C LEU A 40 -5.28 0.80 -8.78
N LEU A 41 -4.93 0.13 -7.69
CA LEU A 41 -3.58 -0.14 -7.24
C LEU A 41 -3.30 -1.62 -7.46
N GLU A 42 -2.11 -1.96 -7.96
CA GLU A 42 -1.61 -3.32 -7.90
C GLU A 42 -0.61 -3.45 -6.76
N LEU A 43 -0.80 -4.49 -5.95
CA LEU A 43 -0.06 -4.76 -4.74
C LEU A 43 0.49 -6.18 -4.77
N VAL A 44 1.73 -6.37 -4.30
CA VAL A 44 2.30 -7.68 -4.04
C VAL A 44 2.35 -7.89 -2.54
N LEU A 45 1.65 -8.92 -2.03
CA LEU A 45 1.72 -9.30 -0.62
C LEU A 45 3.11 -9.85 -0.33
N ILE A 46 3.93 -9.13 0.45
CA ILE A 46 5.35 -9.45 0.64
C ILE A 46 5.53 -10.85 1.24
N THR A 47 4.65 -11.21 2.18
CA THR A 47 4.72 -12.48 2.92
C THR A 47 4.35 -13.70 2.09
N THR A 48 3.54 -13.55 1.04
CA THR A 48 2.99 -14.69 0.29
C THR A 48 3.27 -14.64 -1.21
N GLY A 49 3.80 -13.54 -1.73
CA GLY A 49 4.07 -13.33 -3.15
C GLY A 49 2.83 -13.17 -4.03
N HIS A 50 1.61 -13.18 -3.47
CA HIS A 50 0.38 -13.03 -4.25
C HIS A 50 0.18 -11.59 -4.70
N VAL A 51 -0.22 -11.42 -5.96
CA VAL A 51 -0.58 -10.12 -6.54
C VAL A 51 -2.07 -9.86 -6.32
N CYS A 52 -2.40 -8.65 -5.87
CA CYS A 52 -3.76 -8.20 -5.61
C CYS A 52 -4.02 -6.89 -6.35
N LYS A 53 -5.11 -6.84 -7.12
CA LYS A 53 -5.60 -5.60 -7.74
C LYS A 53 -6.71 -5.02 -6.87
N VAL A 54 -6.57 -3.76 -6.51
CA VAL A 54 -7.47 -3.10 -5.56
C VAL A 54 -8.00 -1.83 -6.19
N SER A 55 -9.32 -1.76 -6.42
CA SER A 55 -9.92 -0.54 -6.96
C SER A 55 -10.02 0.55 -5.88
N TYR A 56 -9.79 1.81 -6.26
CA TYR A 56 -9.96 2.94 -5.35
C TYR A 56 -11.40 3.04 -4.84
N LYS A 57 -12.38 2.70 -5.70
CA LYS A 57 -13.80 2.65 -5.33
C LYS A 57 -14.07 1.66 -4.19
N GLN A 58 -13.41 0.50 -4.18
CA GLN A 58 -13.57 -0.50 -3.12
C GLN A 58 -13.04 0.00 -1.77
N LEU A 59 -11.98 0.82 -1.78
CA LEU A 59 -11.36 1.37 -0.58
C LEU A 59 -11.96 2.72 -0.14
N ALA A 60 -12.84 3.32 -0.93
CA ALA A 60 -13.40 4.65 -0.67
C ALA A 60 -14.10 4.80 0.69
N LYS A 61 -14.44 3.71 1.38
CA LYS A 61 -14.98 3.76 2.75
C LYS A 61 -13.91 4.01 3.82
N VAL A 62 -12.65 3.67 3.54
CA VAL A 62 -11.55 3.68 4.52
C VAL A 62 -10.41 4.64 4.14
N ALA A 63 -10.22 4.91 2.86
CA ALA A 63 -9.22 5.85 2.38
C ALA A 63 -9.61 6.45 1.02
N ASP A 64 -9.14 7.67 0.78
CA ASP A 64 -9.18 8.31 -0.53
C ASP A 64 -7.79 8.26 -1.18
N PHE A 65 -7.74 8.25 -2.51
CA PHE A 65 -6.50 8.19 -3.28
C PHE A 65 -6.46 9.39 -4.23
N LYS A 66 -5.43 10.23 -4.10
CA LYS A 66 -5.21 11.36 -5.00
C LYS A 66 -4.02 11.06 -5.91
N LEU A 67 -4.29 10.86 -7.19
CA LEU A 67 -3.24 10.67 -8.20
C LEU A 67 -2.47 11.97 -8.44
N THR A 68 -1.17 11.86 -8.70
CA THR A 68 -0.39 12.93 -9.33
C THR A 68 -0.57 12.89 -10.84
N GLU A 69 -0.34 14.03 -11.49
CA GLU A 69 -0.61 14.31 -12.91
C GLU A 69 -0.45 13.11 -13.85
N ASP A 70 -1.48 12.86 -14.67
CA ASP A 70 -1.62 11.72 -15.58
C ASP A 70 -0.53 11.61 -16.66
N THR A 71 0.28 12.67 -16.84
CA THR A 71 1.23 12.84 -17.94
C THR A 71 2.61 12.23 -17.68
N LYS A 72 2.91 11.81 -16.45
CA LYS A 72 4.22 11.23 -16.10
C LYS A 72 4.27 9.71 -16.34
N PRO A 73 5.41 9.18 -16.82
CA PRO A 73 5.59 7.74 -17.05
C PRO A 73 5.52 6.93 -15.74
N PHE A 74 5.86 7.57 -14.62
CA PHE A 74 5.71 7.00 -13.28
C PHE A 74 4.64 7.78 -12.53
N ARG A 75 3.54 7.09 -12.20
CA ARG A 75 2.47 7.65 -11.40
C ARG A 75 2.82 7.52 -9.93
N HIS A 76 2.56 8.58 -9.17
CA HIS A 76 2.52 8.53 -7.72
C HIS A 76 1.09 8.82 -7.27
N CYS A 77 0.71 8.33 -6.09
CA CYS A 77 -0.56 8.70 -5.49
C CYS A 77 -0.38 9.03 -4.00
N MET A 78 -1.21 9.94 -3.51
CA MET A 78 -1.30 10.23 -2.09
C MET A 78 -2.46 9.41 -1.52
N LEU A 79 -2.13 8.53 -0.58
CA LEU A 79 -3.08 7.80 0.25
C LEU A 79 -3.55 8.73 1.38
N LEU A 80 -4.86 8.89 1.50
CA LEU A 80 -5.53 9.72 2.49
C LEU A 80 -6.45 8.84 3.35
N PRO A 81 -5.97 8.28 4.47
CA PRO A 81 -6.81 7.51 5.38
C PRO A 81 -7.94 8.37 5.96
N LYS A 82 -9.13 7.80 6.11
CA LYS A 82 -10.28 8.50 6.72
C LYS A 82 -10.20 8.56 8.26
N ASP A 83 -9.45 7.64 8.87
CA ASP A 83 -9.10 7.74 10.27
C ASP A 83 -8.11 8.88 10.49
N ARG A 84 -8.56 9.93 11.18
CA ARG A 84 -7.77 11.14 11.46
C ARG A 84 -6.53 10.89 12.33
N LYS A 85 -6.43 9.74 13.00
CA LYS A 85 -5.23 9.34 13.74
C LYS A 85 -4.08 8.91 12.82
N ILE A 86 -4.38 8.65 11.54
CA ILE A 86 -3.42 8.15 10.56
C ILE A 86 -3.10 9.27 9.57
N GLY A 87 -1.82 9.63 9.49
CA GLY A 87 -1.35 10.65 8.55
C GLY A 87 -1.47 10.21 7.09
N PRO A 88 -1.54 11.17 6.15
CA PRO A 88 -1.47 10.88 4.72
C PRO A 88 -0.08 10.35 4.34
N ALA A 89 -0.01 9.53 3.29
CA ALA A 89 1.24 8.95 2.81
C ALA A 89 1.38 9.04 1.29
N TRP A 90 2.59 9.30 0.83
CA TRP A 90 2.94 9.27 -0.59
C TRP A 90 3.31 7.85 -1.01
N LEU A 91 2.60 7.33 -2.00
CA LEU A 91 2.84 6.03 -2.62
C LEU A 91 3.47 6.21 -3.99
N ARG A 92 4.55 5.45 -4.21
CA ARG A 92 5.24 5.23 -5.48
C ARG A 92 5.41 3.72 -5.67
N LEU A 93 5.94 3.31 -6.82
CA LEU A 93 6.37 1.93 -7.01
C LEU A 93 7.29 1.49 -5.88
N PHE A 94 7.07 0.27 -5.40
CA PHE A 94 7.75 -0.37 -4.27
C PHE A 94 7.53 0.30 -2.90
N SER A 95 6.65 1.31 -2.79
CA SER A 95 6.19 1.76 -1.47
C SER A 95 5.54 0.61 -0.72
N GLU A 96 5.94 0.41 0.53
CA GLU A 96 5.28 -0.53 1.43
C GLU A 96 4.03 0.08 2.05
N VAL A 97 2.99 -0.75 2.18
CA VAL A 97 1.71 -0.42 2.82
C VAL A 97 1.28 -1.58 3.70
N ARG A 98 0.53 -1.26 4.76
CA ARG A 98 -0.19 -2.26 5.53
C ARG A 98 -1.52 -2.55 4.86
N VAL A 99 -1.88 -3.81 4.75
CA VAL A 99 -3.13 -4.23 4.13
C VAL A 99 -3.86 -5.25 4.97
N THR A 100 -5.19 -5.19 4.90
CA THR A 100 -6.06 -6.26 5.39
C THR A 100 -6.58 -7.03 4.19
N VAL A 101 -6.35 -8.34 4.16
CA VAL A 101 -6.74 -9.25 3.09
C VAL A 101 -7.75 -10.25 3.62
N GLN A 102 -8.81 -10.50 2.88
CA GLN A 102 -9.83 -11.48 3.24
C GLN A 102 -10.48 -12.09 1.99
N LEU A 103 -11.27 -13.13 2.18
CA LEU A 103 -12.08 -13.71 1.12
C LEU A 103 -13.45 -13.00 1.08
N VAL A 104 -13.80 -12.38 -0.05
CA VAL A 104 -15.14 -11.81 -0.28
C VAL A 104 -15.75 -12.49 -1.49
N LYS A 105 -16.88 -13.18 -1.32
CA LYS A 105 -17.53 -13.96 -2.41
C LYS A 105 -16.52 -14.86 -3.16
N GLU A 106 -15.69 -15.60 -2.42
CA GLU A 106 -14.64 -16.50 -2.94
C GLU A 106 -13.45 -15.82 -3.67
N ALA A 107 -13.38 -14.48 -3.67
CA ALA A 107 -12.27 -13.71 -4.22
C ALA A 107 -11.33 -13.18 -3.11
N VAL A 108 -10.01 -13.29 -3.33
CA VAL A 108 -9.01 -12.64 -2.48
C VAL A 108 -9.14 -11.13 -2.65
N THR A 109 -9.42 -10.44 -1.55
CA THR A 109 -9.86 -9.05 -1.57
C THR A 109 -9.09 -8.27 -0.51
N VAL A 110 -8.47 -7.17 -0.92
CA VAL A 110 -7.86 -6.19 0.00
C VAL A 110 -8.94 -5.22 0.47
N THR A 111 -9.24 -5.20 1.76
CA THR A 111 -10.31 -4.36 2.33
C THR A 111 -9.80 -3.09 2.99
N SER A 112 -8.50 -3.00 3.25
CA SER A 112 -7.86 -1.82 3.81
C SER A 112 -6.45 -1.67 3.26
N VAL A 113 -6.03 -0.42 3.07
CA VAL A 113 -4.66 -0.03 2.73
C VAL A 113 -4.31 1.16 3.61
N LEU A 114 -3.26 1.00 4.42
CA LEU A 114 -2.78 2.00 5.37
C LEU A 114 -1.28 2.26 5.17
N PRO A 115 -0.79 3.44 5.58
CA PRO A 115 0.64 3.71 5.61
C PRO A 115 1.41 2.70 6.48
N PRO A 116 2.71 2.48 6.19
CA PRO A 116 3.58 1.68 7.04
C PRO A 116 3.73 2.34 8.42
N LEU A 117 3.88 1.52 9.47
CA LEU A 117 3.96 2.02 10.85
C LEU A 117 5.09 3.04 11.07
N ALA A 118 6.23 2.86 10.39
CA ALA A 118 7.38 3.75 10.50
C ALA A 118 7.11 5.18 9.98
N GLN A 119 6.13 5.39 9.10
CA GLN A 119 5.76 6.73 8.62
C GLN A 119 4.86 7.51 9.58
N MET A 120 4.39 6.91 10.68
CA MET A 120 3.56 7.60 11.68
C MET A 120 4.39 8.50 12.63
N GLN A 121 5.73 8.44 12.59
CA GLN A 121 6.62 9.18 13.50
C GLN A 121 7.39 10.35 12.87
N SER A 122 7.34 10.58 11.55
CA SER A 122 8.22 11.56 10.89
C SER A 122 7.70 13.01 10.87
N LYS A 123 6.66 13.36 11.66
CA LYS A 123 6.15 14.74 11.73
C LYS A 123 6.81 15.60 12.82
N GLU A 124 7.63 15.03 13.69
CA GLU A 124 8.21 15.79 14.82
C GLU A 124 9.60 16.37 14.52
N SER A 125 10.38 15.80 13.59
CA SER A 125 11.80 16.17 13.42
C SER A 125 12.10 17.26 12.39
N SER A 126 11.10 17.86 11.74
CA SER A 126 11.32 18.86 10.67
C SER A 126 10.97 20.30 11.05
N VAL A 127 10.43 20.53 12.26
CA VAL A 127 10.17 21.89 12.77
C VAL A 127 11.34 22.39 13.63
N GLU A 128 12.04 21.52 14.36
CA GLU A 128 13.15 21.93 15.23
C GLU A 128 14.45 22.25 14.47
N ALA A 129 14.70 21.65 13.31
CA ALA A 129 15.90 21.90 12.51
C ALA A 129 15.94 23.30 11.85
N ARG A 130 14.80 24.01 11.76
CA ARG A 130 14.73 25.37 11.21
C ARG A 130 14.83 26.47 12.25
N ALA A 131 14.66 26.16 13.54
CA ALA A 131 14.75 27.14 14.61
C ALA A 131 16.20 27.38 15.09
N ALA A 132 17.14 26.46 14.83
CA ALA A 132 18.51 26.54 15.30
C ALA A 132 19.46 27.41 14.44
N ASP A 133 19.07 27.78 13.22
CA ASP A 133 19.99 28.40 12.24
C ASP A 133 19.90 29.95 12.17
N PHE A 134 18.97 30.57 12.91
CA PHE A 134 18.76 32.03 12.89
C PHE A 134 19.34 32.79 14.11
N GLY A 135 20.23 32.16 14.88
CA GLY A 135 20.66 32.66 16.20
C GLY A 135 22.14 32.98 16.41
N ARG A 136 23.00 33.02 15.38
CA ARG A 136 24.41 33.41 15.56
C ARG A 136 24.91 34.36 14.48
N LYS A 137 24.61 35.65 14.65
CA LYS A 137 25.50 36.73 14.23
C LYS A 137 25.25 37.97 15.09
N LYS A 138 25.96 38.04 16.21
CA LYS A 138 26.37 39.31 16.81
C LYS A 138 27.66 39.10 17.62
N ASP A 139 28.54 40.07 17.44
CA ASP A 139 29.70 40.42 18.26
C ASP A 139 30.99 39.62 18.04
N ARG A 140 31.80 40.10 17.09
CA ARG A 140 33.14 40.67 17.37
C ARG A 140 33.66 41.44 16.15
#